data_AF-A0A931T7F5-F1
#
_entry.id   AF-A0A931T7F5-F1
#
_cell.length_a   1.000
_cell.length_b   1.000
_cell.length_c   1.000
_cell.angle_alpha   90.00
_cell.angle_beta   90.00
_cell.angle_gamma   90.00
#
_symmetry.space_group_name_H-M   'P 1'
#
loop_
_entity.id
_entity.type
_entity.pdbx_description
1 polymer ?
#
loop_
_entity_poly.entity_id
_entity_poly.type
_entity_poly.pdbx_seq_one_letter_code
_entity_poly.pdbx_strand_id
1 'polypeptide(L)'
;MSRKELKPRPSRALMLAGIVGSVVVAAAAFVGLVIMPHVEHSAAHAGRQPGSPGLTSVGEIAFDDVERQSKELIGYYNTIQLTAEQEAIKLRALEGRPAACCKNSNAYTCCCKCNLSKTVWGLANYAIAERHASESGVNALVDAWLAAVNPSGYEGETCYQGGCALPGNQKGCGGMTEEHLVL
;
A
#
# COMPACT_ATOMS: atom_id res chain seq x y z
N MET A 1 -50.97 -12.10 0.27
CA MET A 1 -50.67 -11.30 -0.93
C MET A 1 -50.99 -9.85 -0.64
N SER A 2 -49.99 -9.00 -0.36
CA SER A 2 -50.18 -7.57 -0.10
C SER A 2 -49.19 -6.79 -0.96
N ARG A 3 -49.70 -6.10 -1.98
CA ARG A 3 -48.93 -5.18 -2.83
C ARG A 3 -48.53 -3.96 -1.98
N LYS A 4 -47.23 -3.71 -1.86
CA LYS A 4 -46.72 -2.43 -1.37
C LYS A 4 -46.65 -1.47 -2.55
N GLU A 5 -47.37 -0.36 -2.43
CA GLU A 5 -47.39 0.71 -3.43
C GLU A 5 -46.05 1.45 -3.48
N LEU A 6 -45.50 1.61 -4.68
CA LEU A 6 -44.31 2.41 -4.95
C LEU A 6 -44.72 3.89 -5.07
N LYS A 7 -44.14 4.74 -4.23
CA LYS A 7 -44.30 6.20 -4.30
C LYS A 7 -43.32 6.80 -5.31
N PRO A 8 -43.76 7.64 -6.27
CA PRO A 8 -42.87 8.27 -7.24
C PRO A 8 -42.04 9.40 -6.62
N ARG A 9 -40.76 9.50 -7.03
CA ARG A 9 -39.86 10.61 -6.68
C ARG A 9 -39.98 11.73 -7.73
N PRO A 10 -40.03 13.01 -7.33
CA PRO A 10 -40.11 14.13 -8.26
C PRO A 10 -38.75 14.44 -8.91
N SER A 11 -38.83 14.75 -10.20
CA SER A 11 -37.77 15.22 -11.10
C SER A 11 -37.17 16.54 -10.63
N ARG A 12 -35.83 16.65 -10.71
CA ARG A 12 -35.12 17.94 -10.63
C ARG A 12 -34.61 18.30 -12.02
N ALA A 13 -35.28 19.27 -12.63
CA ALA A 13 -34.78 20.07 -13.75
C ALA A 13 -34.40 21.45 -13.20
N LEU A 14 -33.18 21.92 -13.44
CA LEU A 14 -32.67 23.30 -13.36
C LEU A 14 -31.14 23.25 -13.52
N MET A 15 -30.41 24.16 -14.17
CA MET A 15 -30.65 25.13 -15.23
C MET A 15 -29.25 25.45 -15.79
N LEU A 16 -29.20 25.87 -17.05
CA LEU A 16 -28.02 26.40 -17.72
C LEU A 16 -27.63 27.80 -17.22
N ALA A 17 -26.33 28.01 -17.03
CA ALA A 17 -25.58 29.25 -17.26
C ALA A 17 -24.11 28.82 -17.37
N GLY A 18 -23.33 29.04 -18.42
CA GLY A 18 -23.28 30.18 -19.32
C GLY A 18 -22.02 30.98 -19.01
N ILE A 19 -20.83 30.52 -19.43
CA ILE A 19 -19.63 31.36 -19.53
C ILE A 19 -18.91 31.04 -20.84
N VAL A 20 -19.08 31.99 -21.77
CA VAL A 20 -18.27 32.22 -22.97
C VAL A 20 -16.98 32.90 -22.53
N GLY A 21 -15.84 32.46 -23.06
CA GLY A 21 -14.55 33.10 -22.76
C GLY A 21 -13.38 32.46 -23.50
N SER A 22 -13.38 32.59 -24.83
CA SER A 22 -12.25 32.26 -25.68
C SER A 22 -11.07 33.20 -25.40
N VAL A 23 -9.90 32.65 -25.08
CA VAL A 23 -8.61 33.35 -25.29
C VAL A 23 -7.70 32.41 -26.07
N VAL A 24 -7.50 32.78 -27.33
CA VAL A 24 -6.48 32.26 -28.23
C VAL A 24 -5.25 33.15 -28.05
N VAL A 25 -4.09 32.59 -27.69
CA VAL A 25 -2.78 33.18 -28.03
C VAL A 25 -1.76 32.08 -28.34
N ALA A 26 -1.53 31.95 -29.65
CA ALA A 26 -0.29 31.68 -30.38
C ALA A 26 0.73 30.65 -29.85
N ALA A 27 0.77 29.51 -30.55
CA ALA A 27 1.99 28.72 -30.73
C ALA A 27 2.97 29.45 -31.65
N ALA A 28 4.21 29.64 -31.22
CA ALA A 28 5.32 30.02 -32.08
C ALA A 28 6.25 28.82 -32.23
N ALA A 29 6.20 28.19 -33.40
CA ALA A 29 7.16 27.19 -33.84
C ALA A 29 8.46 27.90 -34.25
N PHE A 30 9.56 27.60 -33.57
CA PHE A 30 10.89 27.90 -34.09
C PHE A 30 11.43 26.65 -34.80
N VAL A 31 11.31 26.68 -36.13
CA VAL A 31 12.10 25.85 -37.03
C VAL A 31 13.47 26.51 -37.14
N GLY A 32 14.47 25.90 -36.51
CA GLY A 32 15.87 26.30 -36.58
C GLY A 32 16.73 25.09 -36.91
N LEU A 33 16.74 24.69 -38.18
CA LEU A 33 17.71 23.77 -38.74
C LEU A 33 19.01 24.55 -38.97
N VAL A 34 20.03 24.33 -38.14
CA VAL A 34 21.41 24.74 -38.45
C VAL A 34 22.35 23.56 -38.24
N ILE A 35 23.15 23.41 -39.29
CA ILE A 35 24.06 22.33 -39.65
C ILE A 35 25.20 22.17 -38.63
N MET A 36 25.58 20.91 -38.39
CA MET A 36 26.67 20.47 -37.51
C MET A 36 28.05 20.98 -37.95
N PRO A 37 28.97 21.14 -37.00
CA PRO A 37 30.33 20.68 -37.19
C PRO A 37 30.64 19.49 -36.26
N HIS A 38 31.22 18.47 -36.87
CA HIS A 38 31.81 17.29 -36.25
C HIS A 38 32.86 17.71 -35.22
N VAL A 39 32.66 17.36 -33.94
CA VAL A 39 33.74 17.31 -32.96
C VAL A 39 33.57 16.02 -32.16
N GLU A 40 34.30 14.99 -32.59
CA GLU A 40 34.58 13.83 -31.75
C GLU A 40 35.49 14.30 -30.61
N HIS A 41 35.01 14.23 -29.37
CA HIS A 41 35.86 14.08 -28.18
C HIS A 41 35.16 13.13 -27.22
N SER A 42 35.60 11.88 -27.26
CA SER A 42 35.44 10.90 -26.21
C SER A 42 36.05 11.42 -24.92
N ALA A 43 35.23 11.61 -23.89
CA ALA A 43 35.65 11.48 -22.49
C ALA A 43 34.40 11.21 -21.65
N ALA A 44 34.26 9.95 -21.26
CA ALA A 44 33.31 9.51 -20.25
C ALA A 44 33.63 10.21 -18.92
N HIS A 45 32.87 11.25 -18.58
CA HIS A 45 32.71 11.66 -17.19
C HIS A 45 31.45 11.03 -16.65
N ALA A 46 31.65 9.89 -15.98
CA ALA A 46 30.72 9.33 -15.02
C ALA A 46 30.38 10.41 -13.98
N GLY A 47 29.28 11.11 -14.21
CA GLY A 47 28.60 11.90 -13.20
C GLY A 47 28.12 10.97 -12.10
N ARG A 48 28.98 10.76 -11.11
CA ARG A 48 28.67 10.12 -9.84
C ARG A 48 27.54 10.92 -9.20
N GLN A 49 26.30 10.44 -9.31
CA GLN A 49 25.25 10.88 -8.41
C GLN A 49 25.77 10.67 -6.97
N PRO A 50 25.67 11.64 -6.06
CA PRO A 50 25.79 11.35 -4.65
C PRO A 50 24.64 10.40 -4.34
N GLY A 51 24.95 9.11 -4.24
CA GLY A 51 24.04 8.14 -3.70
C GLY A 51 23.56 8.68 -2.36
N SER A 52 22.26 8.90 -2.24
CA SER A 52 21.62 8.96 -0.93
C SER A 52 22.20 7.81 -0.11
N PRO A 53 22.63 8.05 1.15
CA PRO A 53 23.08 6.98 1.99
C PRO A 53 21.92 5.98 2.12
N GLY A 54 22.04 4.88 1.39
CA GLY A 54 21.34 3.63 1.68
C GLY A 54 21.88 3.18 3.02
N LEU A 55 21.31 3.72 4.08
CA LEU A 55 21.62 3.41 5.45
C LEU A 55 20.32 3.48 6.21
N THR A 56 19.69 2.32 6.29
CA THR A 56 19.05 1.84 7.49
C THR A 56 18.72 0.38 7.22
N SER A 57 19.69 -0.49 7.52
CA SER A 57 19.33 -1.81 8.02
C SER A 57 18.37 -1.53 9.18
N VAL A 58 17.07 -1.68 8.94
CA VAL A 58 16.08 -1.59 10.00
C VAL A 58 16.52 -2.66 10.98
N GLY A 59 17.11 -2.23 12.11
CA GLY A 59 17.75 -3.13 13.07
C GLY A 59 16.89 -4.36 13.27
N GLU A 60 17.52 -5.52 13.11
CA GLU A 60 16.91 -6.82 12.84
C GLU A 60 15.73 -7.09 13.78
N ILE A 61 14.51 -6.85 13.29
CA ILE A 61 13.31 -7.25 14.02
C ILE A 61 13.20 -8.77 13.83
N ALA A 62 13.48 -9.52 14.89
CA ALA A 62 13.24 -10.96 14.90
C ALA A 62 11.75 -11.22 15.14
N PHE A 63 11.17 -12.15 14.38
CA PHE A 63 9.79 -12.60 14.54
C PHE A 63 9.77 -14.01 15.15
N ASP A 64 9.92 -14.10 16.47
CA ASP A 64 10.06 -15.34 17.24
C ASP A 64 8.84 -15.68 18.11
N ASP A 65 7.93 -14.72 18.30
CA ASP A 65 6.71 -14.86 19.09
C ASP A 65 5.55 -14.21 18.35
N VAL A 66 5.02 -14.96 17.37
CA VAL A 66 3.93 -14.52 16.50
C VAL A 66 2.71 -14.07 17.29
N GLU A 67 2.43 -14.69 18.43
CA GLU A 67 1.27 -14.32 19.25
C GLU A 67 1.43 -12.94 19.87
N ARG A 68 2.49 -12.76 20.65
CA ARG A 68 2.76 -11.49 21.33
C ARG A 68 2.93 -10.37 20.32
N GLN A 69 3.68 -10.63 19.25
CA GLN A 69 3.95 -9.63 18.21
C GLN A 69 2.70 -9.27 17.43
N SER A 70 1.78 -10.21 17.17
CA SER A 70 0.51 -9.87 16.52
C SER A 70 -0.30 -8.85 17.33
N LYS A 71 -0.36 -9.02 18.66
CA LYS A 71 -1.04 -8.06 19.55
C LYS A 71 -0.36 -6.69 19.53
N GLU A 72 0.97 -6.67 19.55
CA GLU A 72 1.77 -5.44 19.49
C GLU A 72 1.57 -4.69 18.16
N LEU A 73 1.64 -5.41 17.04
CA LEU A 73 1.45 -4.84 15.71
C LEU A 73 0.02 -4.32 15.51
N ILE A 74 -1.00 -5.05 15.97
CA ILE A 74 -2.39 -4.53 15.98
C ILE A 74 -2.48 -3.26 16.83
N GLY A 75 -1.77 -3.21 17.96
CA GLY A 75 -1.62 -2.00 18.76
C GLY A 75 -1.07 -0.82 17.96
N TYR A 76 0.03 -1.02 17.21
CA TYR A 76 0.61 0.01 16.34
C TYR A 76 -0.32 0.46 15.21
N TYR A 77 -1.09 -0.46 14.64
CA TYR A 77 -2.12 -0.11 13.65
C TYR A 77 -3.14 0.89 14.22
N ASN A 78 -3.52 0.73 15.48
CA ASN A 78 -4.52 1.57 16.13
C ASN A 78 -3.96 2.90 16.65
N THR A 79 -2.68 2.97 17.02
CA THR A 79 -2.11 4.11 17.74
C THR A 79 -1.21 5.00 16.89
N ILE A 80 -0.51 4.44 15.89
CA ILE A 80 0.41 5.20 15.05
C ILE A 80 -0.34 5.79 13.87
N GLN A 81 -0.42 7.11 13.82
CA GLN A 81 -0.92 7.87 12.68
C GLN A 81 0.25 8.32 11.82
N LEU A 82 0.29 7.88 10.56
CA LEU A 82 1.30 8.30 9.60
C LEU A 82 0.98 9.71 9.05
N THR A 83 2.02 10.50 8.79
CA THR A 83 1.88 11.71 7.97
C THR A 83 1.57 11.35 6.52
N ALA A 84 1.19 12.33 5.69
CA ALA A 84 0.94 12.09 4.27
C ALA A 84 2.16 11.52 3.54
N GLU A 85 3.36 12.00 3.87
CA GLU A 85 4.62 11.54 3.28
C GLU A 85 4.92 10.09 3.70
N GLN A 86 4.66 9.75 4.95
CA GLN A 86 4.83 8.40 5.49
C GLN A 86 3.80 7.43 4.89
N GLU A 87 2.54 7.84 4.76
CA GLU A 87 1.51 7.02 4.12
C GLU A 87 1.85 6.75 2.64
N ALA A 88 2.47 7.71 1.95
CA ALA A 88 2.97 7.49 0.59
C ALA A 88 4.07 6.41 0.52
N ILE A 89 4.92 6.28 1.55
CA ILE A 89 5.89 5.17 1.64
C ILE A 89 5.16 3.85 1.80
N LYS A 90 4.18 3.79 2.72
CA LYS A 90 3.37 2.59 2.95
C LYS A 90 2.59 2.16 1.71
N LEU A 91 2.01 3.11 0.97
CA LEU A 91 1.31 2.87 -0.28
C LEU A 91 2.23 2.20 -1.29
N ARG A 92 3.37 2.82 -1.63
CA ARG A 92 4.31 2.25 -2.62
C ARG A 92 4.83 0.89 -2.19
N ALA A 93 5.06 0.69 -0.89
CA ALA A 93 5.52 -0.59 -0.37
C ALA A 93 4.46 -1.69 -0.53
N LEU A 94 3.18 -1.40 -0.25
CA LEU A 94 2.15 -2.43 -0.10
C LEU A 94 1.19 -2.54 -1.30
N GLU A 95 1.16 -1.59 -2.24
CA GLU A 95 0.21 -1.60 -3.35
C GLU A 95 0.55 -2.64 -4.43
N GLY A 96 1.85 -2.87 -4.65
CA GLY A 96 2.36 -3.80 -5.66
C GLY A 96 2.32 -5.28 -5.25
N ARG A 97 1.99 -5.56 -3.98
CA ARG A 97 1.96 -6.93 -3.45
C ARG A 97 0.52 -7.41 -3.23
N PRO A 98 0.16 -8.63 -3.66
CA PRO A 98 -1.13 -9.22 -3.33
C PRO A 98 -1.35 -9.28 -1.82
N ALA A 99 -2.60 -9.15 -1.37
CA ALA A 99 -2.94 -9.44 0.01
C ALA A 99 -2.79 -10.94 0.26
N ALA A 100 -2.17 -11.31 1.38
CA ALA A 100 -1.94 -12.72 1.74
C ALA A 100 -3.24 -13.55 1.74
N CYS A 101 -4.35 -12.97 2.19
CA CYS A 101 -5.63 -13.68 2.29
C CYS A 101 -6.55 -13.55 1.06
N CYS A 102 -6.22 -12.68 0.10
CA CYS A 102 -7.08 -12.37 -1.05
C CYS A 102 -6.24 -11.92 -2.26
N LYS A 103 -6.07 -12.79 -3.26
CA LYS A 103 -5.28 -12.50 -4.46
C LYS A 103 -5.83 -11.38 -5.34
N ASN A 104 -7.11 -11.05 -5.18
CA ASN A 104 -7.80 -9.99 -5.94
C ASN A 104 -7.71 -8.62 -5.25
N SER A 105 -6.92 -8.49 -4.19
CA SER A 105 -6.64 -7.24 -3.48
C SER A 105 -5.15 -7.12 -3.23
N ASN A 106 -4.67 -5.93 -2.88
CA ASN A 106 -3.29 -5.72 -2.46
C ASN A 106 -3.17 -5.57 -0.94
N ALA A 107 -1.96 -5.72 -0.42
CA ALA A 107 -1.70 -5.62 1.01
C ALA A 107 -1.96 -4.22 1.57
N TYR A 108 -2.01 -3.17 0.73
CA TYR A 108 -2.38 -1.83 1.16
C TYR A 108 -3.89 -1.71 1.45
N THR A 109 -4.73 -2.20 0.54
CA THR A 109 -6.19 -1.95 0.56
C THR A 109 -7.01 -3.05 1.21
N CYS A 110 -6.49 -4.28 1.29
CA CYS A 110 -7.15 -5.54 1.70
C CYS A 110 -8.67 -5.48 2.00
N CYS A 111 -9.44 -6.34 1.34
CA CYS A 111 -10.91 -6.44 1.41
C CYS A 111 -11.56 -6.37 2.81
N CYS A 112 -10.86 -6.81 3.86
CA CYS A 112 -11.51 -7.42 5.01
C CYS A 112 -11.07 -6.88 6.37
N LYS A 113 -10.06 -6.01 6.44
CA LYS A 113 -9.45 -5.50 7.70
C LYS A 113 -9.29 -6.57 8.80
N CYS A 114 -8.93 -7.80 8.43
CA CYS A 114 -8.73 -8.90 9.38
C CYS A 114 -7.45 -8.70 10.20
N ASN A 115 -7.25 -9.52 11.23
CA ASN A 115 -6.07 -9.40 12.11
C ASN A 115 -4.75 -9.53 11.34
N LEU A 116 -4.67 -10.43 10.34
CA LEU A 116 -3.49 -10.51 9.48
C LEU A 116 -3.20 -9.19 8.73
N SER A 117 -4.23 -8.50 8.22
CA SER A 117 -4.02 -7.20 7.57
C SER A 117 -3.64 -6.11 8.57
N LYS A 118 -4.27 -6.12 9.76
CA LYS A 118 -3.93 -5.17 10.82
C LYS A 118 -2.49 -5.32 11.30
N THR A 119 -1.98 -6.55 11.44
CA THR A 119 -0.57 -6.77 11.81
C THR A 119 0.38 -6.27 10.72
N VAL A 120 0.08 -6.52 9.43
CA VAL A 120 0.87 -5.98 8.32
C VAL A 120 0.86 -4.44 8.31
N TRP A 121 -0.30 -3.83 8.50
CA TRP A 121 -0.43 -2.37 8.52
C TRP A 121 0.25 -1.75 9.74
N GLY A 122 0.12 -2.37 10.91
CA GLY A 122 0.77 -1.93 12.13
C GLY A 122 2.29 -2.04 12.07
N LEU A 123 2.81 -3.12 11.48
CA LEU A 123 4.24 -3.28 11.21
C LEU A 123 4.75 -2.20 10.26
N ALA A 124 4.02 -1.93 9.17
CA ALA A 124 4.37 -0.84 8.26
C ALA A 124 4.35 0.52 8.98
N ASN A 125 3.32 0.79 9.78
CA ASN A 125 3.21 2.04 10.54
C ASN A 125 4.41 2.21 11.49
N TYR A 126 4.72 1.20 12.31
CA TYR A 126 5.85 1.23 13.23
C TYR A 126 7.20 1.38 12.51
N ALA A 127 7.42 0.60 11.45
CA ALA A 127 8.66 0.65 10.68
C ALA A 127 8.90 2.04 10.07
N ILE A 128 7.85 2.69 9.55
CA ILE A 128 7.97 4.00 8.91
C ILE A 128 8.09 5.12 9.96
N ALA A 129 7.23 5.12 10.98
CA ALA A 129 7.17 6.20 11.95
C ALA A 129 8.35 6.21 12.92
N GLU A 130 8.67 5.04 13.48
CA GLU A 130 9.62 4.91 14.59
C GLU A 130 11.00 4.45 14.13
N ARG A 131 11.07 3.74 13.00
CA ARG A 131 12.33 3.18 12.48
C ARG A 131 12.79 3.84 11.19
N HIS A 132 12.03 4.81 10.69
CA HIS A 132 12.31 5.56 9.45
C HIS A 132 12.60 4.65 8.25
N ALA A 133 11.93 3.50 8.19
CA ALA A 133 12.13 2.51 7.16
C ALA A 133 11.78 3.07 5.77
N SER A 134 12.62 2.75 4.80
CA SER A 134 12.32 2.96 3.38
C SER A 134 11.23 1.99 2.91
N GLU A 135 10.72 2.24 1.70
CA GLU A 135 9.81 1.33 1.00
C GLU A 135 10.32 -0.13 0.93
N SER A 136 11.61 -0.31 0.60
CA SER A 136 12.24 -1.64 0.55
C SER A 136 12.37 -2.27 1.94
N GLY A 137 12.63 -1.47 2.97
CA GLY A 137 12.68 -1.94 4.35
C GLY A 137 11.32 -2.43 4.85
N VAL A 138 10.25 -1.70 4.52
CA VAL A 138 8.87 -2.11 4.83
C VAL A 138 8.53 -3.42 4.13
N ASN A 139 8.83 -3.54 2.84
CA ASN A 139 8.59 -4.79 2.09
C ASN A 139 9.29 -5.99 2.74
N ALA A 140 10.60 -5.87 3.03
CA ALA A 140 11.38 -6.94 3.64
C ALA A 140 10.81 -7.37 5.01
N LEU A 141 10.40 -6.40 5.84
CA LEU A 141 9.78 -6.69 7.14
C LEU A 141 8.45 -7.41 6.99
N VAL A 142 7.62 -6.99 6.05
CA VAL A 142 6.31 -7.62 5.84
C VAL A 142 6.46 -9.04 5.29
N ASP A 143 7.43 -9.29 4.41
CA ASP A 143 7.73 -10.63 3.92
C ASP A 143 8.22 -11.55 5.06
N ALA A 144 9.14 -11.04 5.90
CA ALA A 144 9.62 -11.77 7.07
C ALA A 144 8.49 -12.05 8.08
N TRP A 145 7.58 -11.09 8.30
CA TRP A 145 6.43 -11.27 9.16
C TRP A 145 5.48 -12.35 8.64
N LEU A 146 5.12 -12.30 7.34
CA LEU A 146 4.24 -13.31 6.75
C LEU A 146 4.86 -14.70 6.77
N ALA A 147 6.18 -14.81 6.57
CA ALA A 147 6.90 -16.07 6.69
C ALA A 147 6.90 -16.61 8.12
N ALA A 148 6.99 -15.75 9.14
CA ALA A 148 6.89 -16.14 10.54
C ALA A 148 5.47 -16.60 10.90
N VAL A 149 4.44 -15.87 10.44
CA VAL A 149 3.03 -16.21 10.68
C VAL A 149 2.64 -17.52 10.00
N ASN A 150 3.10 -17.73 8.77
CA ASN A 150 2.81 -18.93 8.00
C ASN A 150 4.03 -19.35 7.16
N PRO A 151 4.87 -20.25 7.70
CA PRO A 151 6.06 -20.74 6.99
C PRO A 151 5.75 -21.47 5.68
N SER A 152 4.53 -21.99 5.51
CA SER A 152 4.08 -22.65 4.28
C SER A 152 3.62 -21.66 3.21
N GLY A 153 3.50 -20.37 3.56
CA GLY A 153 3.07 -19.30 2.66
C GLY A 153 1.55 -19.24 2.44
N TYR A 154 1.14 -18.19 1.74
CA TYR A 154 -0.25 -17.87 1.45
C TYR A 154 -0.53 -17.91 -0.06
N GLU A 155 -1.69 -18.43 -0.43
CA GLU A 155 -2.13 -18.55 -1.83
C GLU A 155 -3.12 -17.44 -2.24
N GLY A 156 -3.55 -16.60 -1.31
CA GLY A 156 -4.55 -15.55 -1.58
C GLY A 156 -5.99 -16.06 -1.68
N GLU A 157 -6.29 -17.27 -1.21
CA GLU A 157 -7.63 -17.88 -1.28
C GLU A 157 -8.37 -17.92 0.07
N THR A 158 -7.69 -17.58 1.17
CA THR A 158 -8.22 -17.71 2.54
C THR A 158 -9.60 -17.07 2.70
N CYS A 159 -9.80 -15.88 2.10
CA CYS A 159 -11.08 -15.17 2.17
C CYS A 159 -12.22 -15.94 1.49
N TYR A 160 -11.95 -16.60 0.36
CA TYR A 160 -12.96 -17.33 -0.41
C TYR A 160 -13.29 -18.69 0.19
N GLN A 161 -12.35 -19.28 0.93
CA GLN A 161 -12.49 -20.58 1.57
C GLN A 161 -13.02 -20.51 3.01
N GLY A 162 -13.31 -19.31 3.53
CA GLY A 162 -13.79 -19.13 4.90
C GLY A 162 -12.71 -19.31 5.99
N GLY A 163 -11.43 -19.24 5.62
CA GLY A 163 -10.31 -19.40 6.56
C GLY A 163 -10.06 -18.21 7.49
N CYS A 164 -10.94 -17.21 7.50
CA CYS A 164 -10.71 -15.96 8.23
C CYS A 164 -10.54 -16.16 9.75
N ALA A 165 -11.25 -17.12 10.35
CA ALA A 165 -11.17 -17.43 11.78
C ALA A 165 -10.04 -18.42 12.14
N LEU A 166 -9.33 -18.97 11.15
CA LEU A 166 -8.24 -19.91 11.38
C LEU A 166 -6.95 -19.17 11.79
N PRO A 167 -6.05 -19.86 12.52
CA PRO A 167 -4.71 -19.33 12.79
C PRO A 167 -3.88 -19.17 11.51
N GLY A 168 -2.88 -18.29 11.58
CA GLY A 168 -2.02 -17.96 10.44
C GLY A 168 -1.31 -19.18 9.86
N ASN A 169 -0.77 -20.05 10.72
CA ASN A 169 -0.08 -21.28 10.35
C ASN A 169 -0.97 -22.35 9.68
N GLN A 170 -2.29 -22.15 9.67
CA GLN A 170 -3.28 -22.97 8.95
C GLN A 170 -3.87 -22.21 7.75
N LYS A 171 -3.07 -21.32 7.14
CA LYS A 171 -3.49 -20.44 6.03
C LYS A 171 -4.61 -19.46 6.42
N GLY A 172 -4.82 -19.22 7.70
CA GLY A 172 -5.87 -18.34 8.21
C GLY A 172 -5.50 -16.87 8.30
N CYS A 173 -6.49 -16.03 8.60
CA CYS A 173 -6.32 -14.59 8.81
C CYS A 173 -6.11 -14.21 10.29
N GLY A 174 -6.15 -15.20 11.19
CA GLY A 174 -6.05 -15.02 12.63
C GLY A 174 -7.22 -14.30 13.27
N GLY A 175 -8.41 -14.37 12.65
CA GLY A 175 -9.62 -13.72 13.12
C GLY A 175 -9.95 -12.41 12.43
N MET A 176 -11.22 -12.02 12.52
CA MET A 176 -11.76 -10.80 11.90
C MET A 176 -11.81 -9.61 12.85
N THR A 177 -11.73 -9.84 14.16
CA THR A 177 -11.76 -8.79 15.19
C THR A 177 -10.57 -8.94 16.13
N GLU A 178 -10.14 -7.84 16.74
CA GLU A 178 -8.91 -7.81 17.55
C GLU A 178 -9.07 -8.60 18.85
N GLU A 179 -10.30 -8.65 19.37
CA GLU A 179 -10.69 -9.45 20.52
C GLU A 179 -10.69 -10.95 20.23
N HIS A 180 -10.68 -11.32 18.93
CA HIS A 180 -10.72 -12.69 18.46
C HIS A 180 -9.47 -13.03 17.64
N LEU A 181 -8.31 -12.77 18.23
CA LEU A 181 -7.02 -13.12 17.66
C LEU A 181 -6.73 -14.62 17.85
N VAL A 182 -6.55 -15.34 16.74
CA VAL A 182 -6.26 -16.78 16.68
C VAL A 182 -4.92 -16.96 15.96
N LEU A 183 -3.96 -17.68 16.54
CA LEU A 183 -2.55 -17.66 16.11
C LEU A 183 -1.99 -19.06 15.94
#